data_AF-A0AAW0L8X0-F1
#
_entry.id   AF-A0AAW0L8X0-F1
#
_cell.length_a   1.000
_cell.length_b   1.000
_cell.length_c   1.000
_cell.angle_alpha   90.00
_cell.angle_beta   90.00
_cell.angle_gamma   90.00
#
_symmetry.space_group_name_H-M   'P 1'
#
loop_
_entity.id
_entity.type
_entity.pdbx_description
1 polymer ?
#
loop_
_entity_poly.entity_id
_entity_poly.type
_entity_poly.pdbx_seq_one_letter_code
_entity_poly.pdbx_strand_id
1 'polypeptide(L)' 'MQEQIDEDDQNLRELRNEWGEDVYKAVTKALLEINEVNASGRYAVPEIWNLKEERRSSMKEIIQYLIKQLKTHKRKRKRH' A
#
# COMPACT_ATOMS: atom_id res chain seq x y z
N MET A 1 -11.17 7.82 -10.71
CA MET A 1 -11.95 8.74 -9.88
C MET A 1 -11.23 8.78 -8.55
N GLN A 2 -10.65 9.91 -8.16
CA GLN A 2 -10.07 10.06 -6.83
C GLN A 2 -11.25 10.24 -5.87
N GLU A 3 -11.49 9.26 -5.00
CA GLU A 3 -12.47 9.40 -3.94
C GLU A 3 -11.91 10.38 -2.90
N GLN A 4 -12.57 11.53 -2.76
CA GLN A 4 -12.29 12.51 -1.73
C GLN A 4 -13.19 12.18 -0.53
N ILE A 5 -12.66 12.33 0.69
CA ILE A 5 -13.47 12.12 1.90
C ILE A 5 -14.56 13.19 1.95
N ASP A 6 -15.81 12.75 2.08
CA ASP A 6 -16.95 13.61 2.35
C ASP A 6 -17.01 13.86 3.87
N GLU A 7 -16.69 15.07 4.30
CA GLU A 7 -16.74 15.45 5.72
C GLU A 7 -18.18 15.51 6.26
N ASP A 8 -19.17 15.59 5.37
CA ASP A 8 -20.60 15.55 5.71
C ASP A 8 -21.16 14.13 5.76
N ASP A 9 -20.34 13.10 5.50
CA ASP A 9 -20.74 11.69 5.64
C ASP A 9 -21.27 11.41 7.05
N GLN A 10 -22.48 10.85 7.11
CA GLN A 10 -23.18 10.62 8.36
C GLN A 10 -22.36 9.73 9.32
N ASN A 11 -21.73 8.67 8.81
CA ASN A 11 -20.97 7.74 9.64
C ASN A 11 -19.70 8.39 10.18
N LEU A 12 -19.03 9.24 9.40
CA LEU A 12 -17.86 9.98 9.84
C LEU A 12 -18.18 11.03 10.91
N ARG A 13 -19.33 11.70 10.80
CA ARG A 13 -19.82 12.63 11.81
C ARG A 13 -20.18 11.93 13.12
N GLU A 14 -20.87 10.79 13.03
CA GLU A 14 -21.19 9.95 14.19
C GLU A 14 -19.91 9.43 14.86
N LEU A 15 -18.95 8.92 14.07
CA LEU A 15 -17.65 8.46 14.56
C LEU A 15 -16.90 9.57 15.32
N ARG A 16 -16.88 10.79 14.77
CA ARG A 16 -16.22 11.94 15.40
C ARG A 16 -16.91 12.35 16.70
N ASN A 17 -18.24 12.31 16.74
CA ASN A 17 -19.02 12.68 17.92
C ASN A 17 -18.88 11.65 19.05
N GLU A 18 -18.84 10.36 18.73
CA GLU A 18 -18.78 9.28 19.72
C GLU A 18 -17.35 8.99 20.20
N TRP A 19 -16.37 9.02 19.30
CA TRP A 19 -15.01 8.53 19.55
C TRP A 19 -13.94 9.62 19.49
N GLY A 20 -14.32 10.84 19.12
CA GLY A 20 -13.45 12.01 19.10
C GLY A 20 -12.59 12.15 17.84
N GLU A 21 -11.82 13.24 17.82
CA GLU A 21 -11.05 13.69 16.66
C GLU A 21 -9.94 12.72 16.25
N ASP A 22 -9.27 12.08 17.21
CA ASP A 22 -8.12 11.23 16.93
C ASP A 22 -8.53 9.94 16.21
N VAL A 23 -9.65 9.35 16.62
CA VAL A 23 -10.23 8.17 15.95
C VAL A 23 -10.72 8.53 14.55
N TYR A 24 -11.40 9.67 14.41
CA TYR A 24 -11.80 10.20 13.12
C TYR A 24 -10.61 10.36 12.16
N LYS A 25 -9.51 10.96 12.61
CA LYS A 25 -8.27 11.13 11.81
C LYS A 25 -7.64 9.79 11.42
N ALA A 26 -7.62 8.81 12.33
CA ALA A 26 -7.07 7.49 12.04
C ALA A 26 -7.87 6.76 10.95
N VAL A 27 -9.21 6.78 11.04
CA VAL A 27 -10.10 6.11 10.09
C VAL A 27 -10.08 6.81 8.72
N THR A 28 -10.16 8.14 8.68
CA THR A 28 -10.08 8.91 7.44
C THR A 28 -8.74 8.70 6.72
N LYS A 29 -7.63 8.67 7.47
CA LYS A 29 -6.32 8.33 6.90
C LYS A 29 -6.30 6.93 6.27
N ALA A 30 -6.83 5.93 6.97
CA ALA A 30 -6.91 4.56 6.44
C ALA A 30 -7.79 4.47 5.17
N LEU A 31 -8.91 5.20 5.11
CA LEU A 31 -9.77 5.27 3.92
C LEU A 31 -9.03 5.86 2.71
N LEU A 32 -8.26 6.94 2.92
CA LEU A 32 -7.42 7.53 1.85
C LEU A 32 -6.34 6.55 1.38
N GLU A 33 -5.66 5.88 2.30
CA GLU A 33 -4.62 4.89 1.98
C GLU A 33 -5.18 3.73 1.15
N ILE A 34 -6.39 3.24 1.47
CA ILE A 34 -7.07 2.19 0.70
C ILE A 34 -7.41 2.69 -0.71
N ASN A 35 -7.86 3.94 -0.86
CA ASN A 35 -8.19 4.53 -2.14
C ASN A 35 -6.95 4.78 -3.02
N GLU A 36 -5.82 5.17 -2.43
CA GLU A 36 -4.55 5.29 -3.18
C GLU A 36 -4.03 3.93 -3.67
N VAL A 37 -4.17 2.89 -2.87
CA VAL A 37 -3.59 1.57 -3.18
C VAL A 37 -4.49 0.75 -4.11
N ASN A 38 -5.81 0.76 -3.89
CA ASN A 38 -6.74 -0.04 -4.69
C ASN A 38 -8.19 0.49 -4.60
N ALA A 39 -8.45 1.64 -5.23
CA ALA A 39 -9.78 2.26 -5.29
C ALA A 39 -10.90 1.32 -5.78
N SER A 40 -10.59 0.38 -6.68
CA SER A 40 -11.59 -0.55 -7.24
C SER A 40 -11.89 -1.73 -6.32
N GLY A 41 -10.90 -2.19 -5.54
CA GLY A 41 -11.00 -3.44 -4.78
C GLY A 41 -11.22 -3.23 -3.29
N ARG A 42 -10.75 -2.12 -2.70
CA ARG A 42 -10.78 -1.84 -1.25
C ARG A 42 -10.20 -2.95 -0.35
N TYR A 43 -9.40 -3.86 -0.91
CA TYR A 43 -8.65 -4.88 -0.16
C TYR A 43 -7.19 -4.49 -0.01
N ALA A 44 -6.57 -4.94 1.09
CA ALA A 44 -5.13 -4.82 1.28
C ALA A 44 -4.40 -5.54 0.13
N VAL A 45 -3.58 -4.79 -0.61
CA VAL A 45 -2.76 -5.33 -1.70
C VAL A 45 -1.37 -5.63 -1.14
N PRO A 46 -0.85 -6.86 -1.31
CA PRO A 46 0.53 -7.17 -0.95
C PRO A 46 1.49 -6.28 -1.73
N GLU A 47 2.38 -5.58 -1.02
CA GLU A 47 3.34 -4.67 -1.64
C GLU A 47 4.78 -5.13 -1.39
N ILE A 48 5.65 -4.86 -2.36
CA ILE A 48 7.05 -5.26 -2.25
C ILE A 48 7.78 -4.22 -1.40
N TRP A 49 8.16 -4.62 -0.18
CA TRP A 49 8.83 -3.75 0.78
C TRP A 49 10.36 -3.87 0.70
N ASN A 50 11.05 -2.72 0.66
CA ASN A 50 12.51 -2.69 0.79
C ASN A 50 12.84 -2.62 2.29
N LEU A 51 13.15 -3.78 2.87
CA LEU A 51 13.51 -3.91 4.29
C LEU A 51 14.73 -3.09 4.69
N LYS A 52 15.67 -2.83 3.77
CA LYS A 52 16.89 -2.08 4.08
C LYS A 52 16.63 -0.59 4.21
N GLU A 53 15.76 -0.06 3.35
CA GLU A 53 15.44 1.37 3.28
C GLU A 53 14.14 1.71 4.03
N GLU A 54 13.53 0.72 4.69
CA GLU A 54 12.29 0.83 5.46
C GLU A 54 11.15 1.55 4.73
N ARG A 55 11.00 1.26 3.43
CA ARG A 55 9.96 1.84 2.58
C ARG A 55 9.51 0.88 1.48
N ARG A 56 8.42 1.24 0.79
CA ARG A 56 7.99 0.59 -0.46
C ARG A 56 9.14 0.54 -1.47
N SER A 57 9.30 -0.60 -2.12
CA SER A 57 10.30 -0.77 -3.18
C SER A 57 9.88 0.01 -4.42
N SER A 58 10.82 0.75 -4.99
CA SER A 58 10.64 1.36 -6.30
C SER A 58 10.64 0.30 -7.41
N MET A 59 10.02 0.62 -8.54
CA MET A 59 10.03 -0.24 -9.72
C MET A 59 11.46 -0.61 -10.17
N LYS A 60 12.40 0.34 -10.04
CA LYS A 60 13.82 0.12 -10.36
C LYS A 60 14.44 -0.97 -9.47
N GLU A 61 14.19 -0.93 -8.16
CA GLU A 61 14.69 -1.93 -7.21
C GLU A 61 14.12 -3.33 -7.53
N ILE A 62 12.83 -3.40 -7.85
CA ILE A 62 12.15 -4.65 -8.24
C ILE A 62 12.76 -5.24 -9.51
N ILE A 63 12.94 -4.44 -10.56
CA ILE A 63 13.54 -4.89 -11.82
C ILE A 63 14.98 -5.38 -11.61
N GLN A 64 15.78 -4.65 -10.83
CA GLN A 64 17.15 -5.06 -10.50
C GLN A 64 17.18 -6.40 -9.75
N TYR A 65 16.26 -6.60 -8.80
CA TYR A 65 16.10 -7.86 -8.09
C TYR A 65 15.75 -9.02 -9.04
N LEU A 66 14.78 -8.84 -9.93
CA LEU A 66 14.39 -9.86 -10.92
C LEU A 66 15.55 -10.24 -11.84
N ILE A 67 16.31 -9.26 -12.35
CA ILE A 67 17.49 -9.51 -13.19
C ILE A 67 18.55 -10.34 -12.42
N LYS A 68 18.78 -10.03 -11.14
CA LYS A 68 19.72 -10.77 -10.29
C LYS A 68 19.28 -12.22 -10.10
N GLN A 69 17.99 -12.46 -9.83
CA GLN A 69 17.44 -13.81 -9.70
C GLN A 69 17.58 -14.61 -10.99
N LEU A 70 17.22 -14.02 -12.14
CA LEU A 70 17.34 -14.66 -13.45
C LEU A 70 18.80 -15.06 -13.76
N LYS A 71 19.77 -14.17 -13.51
CA LYS A 71 21.21 -14.47 -13.68
C LYS A 71 21.67 -15.61 -12.78
N THR A 72 21.18 -15.64 -11.55
CA THR A 72 21.51 -16.70 -10.57
C THR A 72 20.95 -18.05 -11.00
N HIS A 73 19.69 -18.10 -11.43
CA HIS A 73 19.07 -19.32 -11.96
C HIS A 73 19.77 -19.85 -13.23
N LYS A 74 20.15 -18.97 -14.16
CA LYS A 74 20.90 -19.37 -15.36
C LYS A 74 22.26 -20.00 -15.04
N ARG A 75 22.96 -19.52 -14.00
CA ARG A 75 24.23 -20.10 -13.55
C ARG A 75 24.06 -21.49 -12.92
N LYS A 76 22.97 -21.73 -12.19
CA LYS A 76 22.67 -23.06 -11.61
C LYS A 76 22.40 -24.10 -12.70
N ARG A 77 21.68 -23.74 -13.77
CA ARG A 77 21.44 -24.63 -14.92
C ARG A 77 22.69 -25.02 -15.71
N LYS A 78 23.72 -24.16 -15.75
CA LYS A 78 24.99 -24.47 -16.44
C LYS A 78 25.94 -25.37 -15.64
N ARG A 79 25.66 -25.58 -14.35
CA ARG A 79 26.50 -26.38 -13.44
C ARG A 79 25.98 -27.81 -13.25
N HIS A 80 24.87 -28.15 -13.92
CA HIS A 80 24.35 -29.51 -14.04
C HIS A 80 24.72 -30.07 -15.41
#